data_AF-A0A3M1AP98-F1
#
_entry.id   AF-A0A3M1AP98-F1
#
_cell.length_a   1.000
_cell.length_b   1.000
_cell.length_c   1.000
_cell.angle_alpha   90.00
_cell.angle_beta   90.00
_cell.angle_gamma   90.00
#
_symmetry.space_group_name_H-M   'P 1'
#
loop_
_entity.id
_entity.type
_entity.pdbx_description
1 polymer ?
#
loop_
_entity_poly.entity_id
_entity_poly.type
_entity_poly.pdbx_seq_one_letter_code
_entity_poly.pdbx_strand_id
1 'polypeptide(L)'
;MERREFLKKSAQIGCGAVLLSSPLISFAGNSLPDAVWVTNGEPGDLVDTALKELGGISRFVKKNDIVAIKPNIGWDRAPEYAANTNPAVVAAVVKACFEAGAKKVKVFDRTCNNP
;
A
#
# COMPACT_ATOMS: atom_id res chain seq x y z
N MET A 1 59.27 -1.58 -12.16
CA MET A 1 57.88 -1.10 -12.03
C MET A 1 57.87 -0.04 -10.95
N GLU A 2 57.44 1.18 -11.26
CA GLU A 2 57.47 2.30 -10.29
C GLU A 2 56.47 2.07 -9.15
N ARG A 3 56.88 2.33 -7.91
CA ARG A 3 56.09 2.10 -6.69
C ARG A 3 54.73 2.81 -6.73
N ARG A 4 54.67 3.97 -7.39
CA ARG A 4 53.45 4.76 -7.62
C ARG A 4 52.46 4.06 -8.55
N GLU A 5 52.95 3.39 -9.58
CA GLU A 5 52.10 2.68 -10.55
C GLU A 5 51.55 1.38 -9.97
N PHE A 6 52.33 0.71 -9.12
CA PHE A 6 51.85 -0.44 -8.36
C PHE A 6 50.69 -0.06 -7.43
N LEU A 7 50.82 1.01 -6.64
CA LEU A 7 49.77 1.46 -5.71
C LEU A 7 48.47 1.84 -6.42
N LYS A 8 48.54 2.51 -7.58
CA LYS A 8 47.36 2.86 -8.37
C LYS A 8 46.63 1.61 -8.88
N LYS A 9 47.37 0.65 -9.44
CA LYS A 9 46.78 -0.58 -9.98
C LYS A 9 46.18 -1.45 -8.88
N SER A 10 46.85 -1.56 -7.73
CA SER A 10 46.33 -2.30 -6.58
C SER A 10 45.06 -1.68 -6.01
N ALA A 11 44.95 -0.35 -5.95
CA ALA A 11 43.73 0.34 -5.54
C ALA A 11 42.56 0.14 -6.54
N GLN A 12 42.85 0.20 -7.84
CA GLN A 12 41.83 -0.04 -8.88
C GLN A 12 41.30 -1.49 -8.87
N ILE A 13 42.19 -2.46 -8.70
CA ILE A 13 41.81 -3.89 -8.59
C ILE A 13 41.07 -4.14 -7.28
N GLY A 14 41.49 -3.53 -6.17
CA GLY A 14 40.81 -3.62 -4.87
C GLY A 14 39.40 -3.06 -4.91
N CYS A 15 39.18 -1.88 -5.50
CA CYS A 15 37.84 -1.30 -5.67
C CYS A 15 36.97 -2.12 -6.63
N GLY A 16 37.54 -2.64 -7.73
CA GLY A 16 36.83 -3.52 -8.67
C GLY A 16 36.41 -4.84 -8.02
N ALA A 17 37.27 -5.43 -7.19
CA ALA A 17 36.95 -6.62 -6.42
C ALA A 17 35.84 -6.34 -5.40
N VAL A 18 35.88 -5.22 -4.67
CA VAL A 18 34.81 -4.85 -3.71
C VAL A 18 33.47 -4.63 -4.41
N LEU A 19 33.44 -4.05 -5.61
CA LEU A 19 32.20 -3.88 -6.38
C LEU A 19 31.64 -5.20 -6.94
N LEU A 20 32.51 -6.19 -7.20
CA LEU A 20 32.14 -7.50 -7.75
C LEU A 20 31.92 -8.58 -6.67
N SER A 21 32.51 -8.43 -5.49
CA SER A 21 32.48 -9.40 -4.39
C SER A 21 31.69 -8.92 -3.16
N SER A 22 31.23 -7.67 -3.14
CA SER A 22 30.20 -7.32 -2.18
C SER A 22 28.93 -8.05 -2.61
N PRO A 23 28.28 -8.85 -1.74
CA PRO A 23 26.85 -8.84 -1.82
C PRO A 23 26.51 -7.37 -1.63
N LEU A 24 26.08 -6.68 -2.69
CA LEU A 24 25.23 -5.51 -2.52
C LEU A 24 24.32 -5.89 -1.38
N ILE A 25 24.51 -5.26 -0.21
CA ILE A 25 23.81 -5.60 1.01
C ILE A 25 22.36 -5.58 0.60
N SER A 26 21.82 -6.79 0.38
CA SER A 26 20.43 -6.97 0.12
C SER A 26 19.91 -6.80 1.53
N PHE A 27 19.65 -5.53 1.87
CA PHE A 27 18.66 -5.23 2.89
C PHE A 27 17.46 -6.02 2.40
N ALA A 28 17.29 -7.21 2.98
CA ALA A 28 16.13 -8.05 2.75
C ALA A 28 14.98 -7.09 2.96
N GLY A 29 14.37 -6.67 1.85
CA GLY A 29 13.41 -5.57 1.86
C GLY A 29 12.37 -5.95 2.89
N ASN A 30 12.13 -5.08 3.87
CA ASN A 30 11.08 -5.33 4.86
C ASN A 30 9.84 -5.77 4.08
N SER A 31 9.47 -7.03 4.23
CA SER A 31 8.28 -7.56 3.59
C SER A 31 7.12 -6.73 4.12
N LEU A 32 6.26 -6.25 3.22
CA LEU A 32 5.07 -5.52 3.63
C LEU A 32 4.28 -6.40 4.61
N PRO A 33 3.69 -5.80 5.66
CA PRO A 33 2.91 -6.57 6.62
C PRO A 33 1.71 -7.22 5.95
N ASP A 34 1.34 -8.41 6.41
CA ASP A 34 0.13 -9.11 5.95
C ASP A 34 -1.15 -8.43 6.47
N ALA A 35 -1.07 -7.74 7.60
CA ALA A 35 -2.17 -7.01 8.22
C ALA A 35 -1.66 -5.75 8.92
N VAL A 36 -2.49 -4.69 8.91
CA VAL A 36 -2.21 -3.43 9.59
C VAL A 36 -3.39 -3.09 10.50
N TRP A 37 -3.10 -2.65 11.71
CA TRP A 37 -4.06 -2.18 12.69
C TRP A 37 -3.76 -0.73 13.06
N VAL A 38 -4.68 0.19 12.76
CA VAL A 38 -4.56 1.62 13.04
C VAL A 38 -5.68 2.02 13.99
N THR A 39 -5.37 2.84 14.99
CA THR A 39 -6.33 3.33 15.99
C THR A 39 -6.16 4.82 16.23
N ASN A 40 -7.13 5.43 16.92
CA ASN A 40 -7.10 6.82 17.36
C ASN A 40 -7.03 7.84 16.20
N GLY A 41 -8.14 8.03 15.51
CA GLY A 41 -8.25 9.02 14.44
C GLY A 41 -9.64 9.03 13.80
N GLU A 42 -9.85 9.97 12.88
CA GLU A 42 -11.06 10.00 12.07
C GLU A 42 -11.03 8.92 10.98
N PRO A 43 -12.19 8.41 10.52
CA PRO A 43 -12.26 7.28 9.59
C PRO A 43 -11.40 7.43 8.32
N GLY A 44 -11.30 8.63 7.75
CA GLY A 44 -10.48 8.89 6.57
C GLY A 44 -8.98 8.73 6.85
N ASP A 45 -8.49 9.34 7.94
CA ASP A 45 -7.08 9.29 8.32
C ASP A 45 -6.63 7.87 8.67
N LEU A 46 -7.53 7.09 9.28
CA LEU A 46 -7.31 5.68 9.58
C LEU A 46 -7.15 4.85 8.31
N VAL A 47 -8.00 5.09 7.29
CA VAL A 47 -7.91 4.40 5.99
C VAL A 47 -6.62 4.79 5.26
N ASP A 48 -6.30 6.08 5.21
CA ASP A 48 -5.11 6.58 4.51
C ASP A 48 -3.83 6.01 5.15
N THR A 49 -3.76 6.01 6.47
CA THR A 49 -2.65 5.41 7.23
C THR A 49 -2.57 3.90 6.99
N ALA A 50 -3.70 3.19 7.09
CA ALA A 50 -3.72 1.75 6.87
C ALA A 50 -3.26 1.37 5.45
N LEU A 51 -3.72 2.08 4.43
CA LEU A 51 -3.30 1.86 3.05
C LEU A 51 -1.83 2.18 2.85
N LYS A 52 -1.31 3.26 3.45
CA LYS A 52 0.11 3.62 3.40
C LYS A 52 0.99 2.51 3.96
N GLU A 53 0.67 2.00 5.16
CA GLU A 53 1.43 0.92 5.81
C GLU A 53 1.32 -0.42 5.04
N LEU A 54 0.23 -0.63 4.28
CA LEU A 54 0.07 -1.78 3.37
C LEU A 54 0.83 -1.66 2.04
N GLY A 55 1.58 -0.58 1.83
CA GLY A 55 2.34 -0.30 0.60
C GLY A 55 1.60 0.56 -0.43
N GLY A 56 0.52 1.22 -0.02
CA GLY A 56 -0.29 2.14 -0.82
C GLY A 56 -1.39 1.47 -1.64
N ILE A 57 -2.42 2.25 -1.98
CA ILE A 57 -3.57 1.77 -2.77
C ILE A 57 -3.16 1.25 -4.17
N SER A 58 -2.10 1.80 -4.75
CA SER A 58 -1.58 1.42 -6.07
C SER A 58 -1.04 -0.02 -6.10
N ARG A 59 -0.82 -0.66 -4.95
CA ARG A 59 -0.55 -2.09 -4.85
C ARG A 59 -1.75 -2.94 -5.28
N PHE A 60 -2.96 -2.47 -4.98
CA PHE A 60 -4.22 -3.21 -5.19
C PHE A 60 -4.99 -2.74 -6.43
N VAL A 61 -4.91 -1.45 -6.76
CA VAL A 61 -5.65 -0.83 -7.86
C VAL A 61 -4.69 -0.26 -8.88
N LYS A 62 -4.91 -0.55 -10.16
CA LYS A 62 -4.14 -0.03 -11.29
C LYS A 62 -4.98 0.91 -12.14
N LYS A 63 -4.30 1.71 -12.96
CA LYS A 63 -4.92 2.63 -13.90
C LYS A 63 -5.89 1.87 -14.81
N ASN A 64 -7.09 2.41 -14.96
CA ASN A 64 -8.23 1.90 -15.72
C ASN A 64 -8.97 0.69 -15.13
N ASP A 65 -8.65 0.26 -13.90
CA ASP A 65 -9.37 -0.85 -13.27
C ASP A 65 -10.85 -0.53 -13.05
N ILE A 66 -11.68 -1.56 -13.12
CA ILE A 66 -13.06 -1.52 -12.65
C ILE A 66 -13.09 -2.22 -11.29
N VAL A 67 -13.17 -1.42 -10.24
CA VAL A 67 -13.10 -1.89 -8.85
C VAL A 67 -14.50 -2.15 -8.31
N ALA A 68 -14.69 -3.28 -7.63
CA ALA A 68 -15.88 -3.57 -6.85
C ALA A 68 -15.55 -3.43 -5.36
N ILE A 69 -16.32 -2.61 -4.64
CA ILE A 69 -16.21 -2.46 -3.18
C ILE A 69 -17.48 -3.02 -2.57
N LYS A 70 -17.30 -3.95 -1.63
CA LYS A 70 -18.37 -4.66 -0.92
C LYS A 70 -18.36 -4.25 0.55
N PRO A 71 -18.92 -3.07 0.91
CA PRO A 71 -19.11 -2.73 2.32
C PRO A 71 -20.28 -3.53 2.89
N ASN A 72 -20.40 -3.56 4.22
CA ASN A 72 -21.66 -3.91 4.87
C ASN A 72 -22.57 -2.68 4.84
N ILE A 73 -23.61 -2.68 3.99
CA ILE A 73 -24.66 -1.64 3.94
C ILE A 73 -26.04 -2.31 3.93
N GLY A 74 -26.16 -3.40 4.69
CA GLY A 74 -27.31 -4.29 4.63
C GLY A 74 -28.54 -3.85 5.41
N TRP A 75 -28.37 -2.92 6.36
CA TRP A 75 -29.39 -2.54 7.33
C TRP A 75 -29.90 -1.12 7.13
N ASP A 76 -31.21 -0.92 7.23
CA ASP A 76 -31.84 0.41 7.27
C ASP A 76 -31.68 1.04 8.67
N ARG A 77 -30.46 1.52 8.94
CA ARG A 77 -30.05 2.09 10.21
C ARG A 77 -29.15 3.29 9.97
N ALA A 78 -29.32 4.32 10.81
CA ALA A 78 -28.48 5.49 10.78
C ALA A 78 -27.03 5.19 11.24
N PRO A 79 -26.02 5.95 10.79
CA PRO A 79 -24.60 5.66 11.07
C PRO A 79 -24.25 5.58 12.56
N GLU A 80 -24.95 6.31 13.42
CA GLU A 80 -24.72 6.37 14.87
C GLU A 80 -24.97 5.02 15.55
N TYR A 81 -25.77 4.15 14.93
CA TYR A 81 -26.01 2.79 15.41
C TYR A 81 -24.93 1.78 15.02
N ALA A 82 -23.98 2.16 14.15
CA ALA A 82 -22.86 1.32 13.72
C ALA A 82 -23.25 -0.09 13.21
N ALA A 83 -24.47 -0.24 12.66
CA ALA A 83 -24.96 -1.52 12.12
C ALA A 83 -24.32 -1.90 10.76
N ASN A 84 -23.80 -0.90 10.06
CA ASN A 84 -23.17 -0.99 8.74
C ASN A 84 -21.72 -0.51 8.82
N THR A 85 -20.93 -0.77 7.78
CA THR A 85 -19.62 -0.12 7.59
C THR A 85 -19.82 1.39 7.62
N ASN A 86 -18.99 2.09 8.39
CA ASN A 86 -19.07 3.55 8.51
C ASN A 86 -18.96 4.20 7.10
N PRO A 87 -19.89 5.08 6.71
CA PRO A 87 -19.92 5.66 5.37
C PRO A 87 -18.65 6.45 5.02
N ALA A 88 -17.99 7.08 6.00
CA ALA A 88 -16.75 7.80 5.79
C ALA A 88 -15.58 6.85 5.42
N VAL A 89 -15.55 5.63 5.99
CA VAL A 89 -14.60 4.58 5.59
C VAL A 89 -14.82 4.21 4.13
N VAL A 90 -16.08 3.98 3.73
CA VAL A 90 -16.42 3.62 2.35
C VAL A 90 -16.00 4.73 1.38
N ALA A 91 -16.30 5.99 1.72
CA ALA A 91 -15.94 7.15 0.91
C ALA A 91 -14.41 7.29 0.76
N ALA A 92 -13.64 7.11 1.84
CA ALA A 92 -12.18 7.18 1.80
C ALA A 92 -11.57 6.11 0.88
N VAL A 93 -12.06 4.86 0.96
CA VAL A 93 -11.59 3.78 0.07
C VAL A 93 -11.96 4.06 -1.39
N VAL A 94 -13.18 4.53 -1.67
CA VAL A 94 -13.61 4.91 -3.03
C VAL A 94 -12.70 6.00 -3.60
N LYS A 95 -12.41 7.04 -2.80
CA LYS A 95 -11.50 8.13 -3.18
C LYS A 95 -10.11 7.57 -3.52
N ALA A 96 -9.54 6.75 -2.64
CA ALA A 96 -8.23 6.14 -2.86
C ALA A 96 -8.18 5.32 -4.17
N CYS A 97 -9.23 4.57 -4.49
CA CYS A 97 -9.31 3.84 -5.76
C CYS A 97 -9.26 4.77 -6.98
N PHE A 98 -9.97 5.90 -6.95
CA PHE A 98 -9.93 6.87 -8.05
C PHE A 98 -8.58 7.59 -8.14
N GLU A 99 -7.95 7.92 -7.01
CA GLU A 99 -6.60 8.48 -6.98
C GLU A 99 -5.55 7.52 -7.55
N ALA A 100 -5.75 6.20 -7.38
CA ALA A 100 -4.95 5.16 -8.03
C ALA A 100 -5.22 5.03 -9.55
N GLY A 101 -6.23 5.74 -10.08
CA GLY A 101 -6.58 5.77 -11.49
C GLY A 101 -7.64 4.74 -11.91
N ALA A 102 -8.45 4.22 -10.98
CA ALA A 102 -9.59 3.36 -11.34
C ALA A 102 -10.49 4.05 -12.37
N LYS A 103 -10.91 3.31 -13.41
CA LYS A 103 -11.88 3.78 -14.40
C LYS A 103 -13.28 3.89 -13.81
N LYS A 104 -13.64 2.94 -12.96
CA LYS A 104 -14.97 2.84 -12.36
C LYS A 104 -14.87 2.14 -11.01
N VAL A 105 -15.57 2.67 -10.02
CA VAL A 105 -15.75 2.02 -8.72
C VAL A 105 -17.24 1.69 -8.57
N LYS A 106 -17.55 0.43 -8.27
CA LYS A 106 -18.91 -0.05 -8.02
C LYS A 106 -19.02 -0.41 -6.55
N VAL A 107 -19.84 0.33 -5.81
CA VAL A 107 -20.16 0.02 -4.41
C VAL A 107 -21.51 -0.67 -4.38
N PHE A 108 -21.56 -1.89 -3.85
CA PHE A 108 -22.81 -2.62 -3.75
C PHE A 108 -22.76 -3.62 -2.60
N ASP A 109 -23.93 -3.96 -2.09
CA ASP A 109 -24.14 -5.02 -1.11
C ASP A 109 -25.51 -5.66 -1.33
N ARG A 110 -25.78 -6.74 -0.61
CA ARG A 110 -27.09 -7.38 -0.58
C ARG A 110 -27.78 -7.03 0.74
N THR A 111 -28.89 -6.31 0.65
CA THR A 111 -29.62 -5.86 1.84
C THR A 111 -30.22 -7.02 2.62
N CYS A 112 -30.27 -6.88 3.95
CA CYS A 112 -30.90 -7.82 4.86
C CYS A 112 -32.41 -7.59 5.02
N ASN A 113 -32.92 -6.45 4.55
CA ASN A 113 -34.36 -6.24 4.40
C ASN A 113 -34.87 -7.17 3.29
N ASN A 114 -35.61 -8.19 3.69
CA ASN A 114 -36.44 -8.99 2.80
C ASN A 114 -37.72 -8.19 2.50
N PRO A 115 -38.31 -8.26 1.30
CA PRO A 115 -39.72 -7.88 1.11
C PRO A 115 -40.66 -8.74 1.97
#